data_AF-A0A9E5HTQ3-F1
#
_entry.id   AF-A0A9E5HTQ3-F1
#
_cell.length_a   1.000
_cell.length_b   1.000
_cell.length_c   1.000
_cell.angle_alpha   90.00
_cell.angle_beta   90.00
_cell.angle_gamma   90.00
#
_symmetry.space_group_name_H-M   'P 1'
#
loop_
_entity.id
_entity.type
_entity.pdbx_description
1 polymer ?
#
loop_
_entity_poly.entity_id
_entity_poly.type
_entity_poly.pdbx_seq_one_letter_code
_entity_poly.pdbx_strand_id
1 'polypeptide(L)'
;MDCWDQHDKGDVMVTPPPLKNDCFALPPGVDWTPVDDALAHLKSVLRCVVSTETVDISEARDLFVAQDVIAPRASPPKANSAVDGYGFAGSLANEEEVIRLALHPERAAAGVPMQSAVAEGQAVRILTGAQLPEGVDTVVLQEDVATDGQ
;
A
#
# COMPACT_ATOMS: atom_id res chain seq x y z
N MET A 1 40.09 41.26 77.52
CA MET A 1 40.14 42.73 77.43
C MET A 1 40.51 43.10 76.01
N ASP A 2 39.47 43.13 75.19
CA ASP A 2 39.07 44.18 74.25
C ASP A 2 40.13 44.80 73.35
N CYS A 3 39.96 44.56 72.04
CA CYS A 3 39.84 45.60 71.00
C CYS A 3 39.53 44.90 69.67
N TRP A 4 38.44 44.15 69.63
CA TRP A 4 37.78 43.82 68.36
C TRP A 4 36.93 45.01 68.01
N ASP A 5 37.54 46.04 67.44
CA ASP A 5 36.80 47.19 66.94
C ASP A 5 37.28 47.57 65.53
N GLN A 6 36.28 47.70 64.66
CA GLN A 6 36.31 48.12 63.26
C GLN A 6 37.13 47.26 62.28
N HIS A 7 36.42 46.49 61.47
CA HIS A 7 36.08 46.97 60.13
C HIS A 7 34.83 46.25 59.62
N ASP A 8 33.74 47.01 59.64
CA ASP A 8 32.53 46.81 58.86
C ASP A 8 32.90 46.82 57.37
N LYS A 9 33.36 45.68 56.85
CA LYS A 9 33.41 45.45 55.41
C LYS A 9 32.01 45.01 55.02
N GLY A 10 31.16 46.01 54.75
CA GLY A 10 29.85 45.84 54.16
C GLY A 10 29.93 44.75 53.10
N ASP A 11 29.16 43.69 53.33
CA ASP A 11 28.94 42.62 52.38
C ASP A 11 28.27 43.27 51.17
N VAL A 12 29.09 43.76 50.23
CA VAL A 12 28.62 44.17 48.91
C VAL A 12 28.17 42.87 48.28
N MET A 13 26.91 42.52 48.51
CA MET A 13 26.26 41.42 47.83
C MET A 13 26.40 41.70 46.34
N VAL A 14 27.40 41.08 45.72
CA VAL A 14 27.58 41.09 44.27
C VAL A 14 26.42 40.29 43.74
N THR A 15 25.32 40.97 43.51
CA THR A 15 24.13 40.36 42.94
C THR A 15 24.53 39.96 41.53
N PRO A 16 24.60 38.66 41.21
CA PRO A 16 24.92 38.24 39.87
C PRO A 16 23.89 38.86 38.93
N PRO A 17 24.30 39.37 37.76
CA PRO A 17 23.36 39.95 36.82
C PRO A 17 22.25 38.94 36.55
N PRO A 18 20.99 39.40 36.47
CA PRO A 18 19.87 38.51 36.22
C PRO A 18 20.16 37.69 34.95
N LEU A 19 19.92 36.38 35.01
CA LEU A 19 20.01 35.50 33.85
C LEU A 19 19.19 36.13 32.73
N LYS A 20 19.87 36.60 31.69
CA LYS A 20 19.19 37.11 30.50
C LYS A 20 18.49 35.90 29.87
N ASN A 21 17.18 36.02 29.64
CA ASN A 21 16.43 35.03 28.89
C ASN A 21 16.66 35.29 27.39
N ASP A 22 17.91 35.11 26.96
CA ASP A 22 18.42 35.43 25.62
C ASP A 22 18.71 34.16 24.80
N CYS A 23 18.23 33.00 25.24
CA CYS A 23 18.35 31.72 24.54
C CYS A 23 17.85 31.74 23.07
N PHE A 24 17.02 32.74 22.72
CA PHE A 24 16.49 32.95 21.36
C PHE A 24 16.72 34.39 20.86
N ALA A 25 17.59 35.18 21.50
CA ALA A 25 17.93 36.51 21.02
C ALA A 25 19.05 36.42 19.98
N LEU A 26 18.78 36.86 18.75
CA LEU A 26 19.80 36.97 17.73
C LEU A 26 20.68 38.21 17.93
N PRO A 27 21.97 38.14 17.61
CA PRO A 27 22.82 39.32 17.54
C PRO A 27 22.25 40.36 16.55
N PRO A 28 22.48 41.67 16.78
CA PRO A 28 22.05 42.71 15.84
C PRO A 28 22.59 42.44 14.43
N GLY A 29 21.70 42.41 13.43
CA GLY A 29 22.04 42.15 12.02
C GLY A 29 22.01 40.68 11.61
N VAL A 30 21.51 39.78 12.46
CA VAL A 30 21.27 38.38 12.14
C VAL A 30 19.76 38.13 12.16
N ASP A 31 19.25 37.52 11.09
CA ASP A 31 17.87 37.08 10.97
C ASP A 31 17.75 35.56 11.14
N TRP A 32 16.63 35.09 11.69
CA TRP A 32 16.34 33.66 11.75
C TRP A 32 16.07 33.14 10.34
N THR A 33 16.73 32.06 9.95
CA THR A 33 16.38 31.35 8.71
C THR A 33 14.95 30.83 8.81
N PRO A 34 14.05 31.18 7.87
CA PRO A 34 12.72 30.60 7.81
C PRO A 34 12.77 29.07 7.82
N VAL A 35 11.76 28.44 8.42
CA VAL A 35 11.70 26.98 8.56
C VAL A 35 11.81 26.27 7.20
N ASP A 36 11.16 26.82 6.18
CA ASP A 36 11.17 26.26 4.82
C ASP A 36 12.56 26.33 4.18
N ASP A 37 13.27 27.45 4.38
CA ASP A 37 14.64 27.65 3.86
C ASP A 37 15.63 26.71 4.57
N ALA A 38 15.50 26.55 5.89
CA ALA A 38 16.30 25.63 6.68
C ALA A 38 16.04 24.16 6.26
N LEU A 39 14.77 23.79 6.06
CA LEU A 39 14.39 22.46 5.61
C LEU A 39 14.87 22.17 4.19
N ALA A 40 14.76 23.14 3.28
CA ALA A 40 15.27 23.03 1.92
C ALA A 40 16.79 22.85 1.91
N HIS A 41 17.51 23.62 2.73
CA HIS A 41 18.95 23.48 2.88
C HIS A 41 19.32 22.09 3.40
N LEU A 42 18.65 21.59 4.45
CA LEU A 42 18.86 20.24 4.97
C LEU A 42 18.63 19.17 3.89
N LYS A 43 17.50 19.23 3.17
CA LYS A 43 17.22 18.30 2.07
C LYS A 43 18.28 18.32 0.97
N SER A 44 18.89 19.48 0.70
CA SER A 44 19.91 19.62 -0.35
C SER A 44 21.25 18.94 -0.03
N VAL A 45 21.54 18.72 1.26
CA VAL A 45 22.83 18.14 1.71
C VAL A 45 22.71 16.74 2.26
N LEU A 46 21.49 16.31 2.64
CA LEU A 46 21.23 14.97 3.14
C LEU A 46 21.42 13.93 2.02
N ARG A 47 22.16 12.88 2.35
CA ARG A 47 22.35 11.70 1.51
C ARG A 47 22.19 10.45 2.36
N CYS A 48 21.72 9.36 1.75
CA CYS A 48 21.73 8.07 2.42
C CYS A 48 23.19 7.66 2.70
N VAL A 49 23.49 7.30 3.95
CA VAL A 49 24.84 6.90 4.39
C VAL A 49 24.92 5.43 4.79
N VAL A 50 23.80 4.70 4.72
CA VAL A 50 23.73 3.28 5.03
C VAL A 50 23.83 2.45 3.74
N SER A 51 24.42 1.27 3.85
CA SER A 51 24.44 0.28 2.77
C SER A 51 23.09 -0.40 2.62
N THR A 52 22.86 -1.00 1.45
CA THR A 52 21.71 -1.85 1.18
C THR A 52 22.02 -3.29 1.54
N GLU A 53 21.03 -4.01 2.05
CA GLU A 53 21.12 -5.45 2.28
C GLU A 53 19.88 -6.17 1.73
N THR A 54 20.05 -7.44 1.39
CA THR A 54 18.95 -8.33 1.02
C THR A 54 18.61 -9.17 2.23
N VAL A 55 17.36 -9.05 2.70
CA VAL A 55 16.84 -9.81 3.83
C VAL A 55 15.65 -10.66 3.40
N ASP A 56 15.31 -11.67 4.20
CA ASP A 56 14.07 -12.41 3.99
C ASP A 56 12.85 -11.53 4.27
N ILE A 57 11.75 -11.77 3.55
CA ILE A 57 10.51 -10.98 3.70
C ILE A 57 9.95 -11.02 5.14
N SER A 58 10.24 -12.08 5.89
CA SER A 58 9.88 -12.21 7.31
C SER A 58 10.64 -11.26 8.23
N GLU A 59 11.80 -10.77 7.80
CA GLU A 59 12.67 -9.86 8.55
C GLU A 59 12.59 -8.42 8.04
N ALA A 60 11.91 -8.20 6.92
CA ALA A 60 11.79 -6.88 6.28
C ALA A 60 10.91 -5.88 7.05
N ARG A 61 10.29 -6.29 8.16
CA ARG A 61 9.44 -5.40 8.97
C ARG A 61 10.28 -4.24 9.52
N ASP A 62 9.72 -3.04 9.44
CA ASP A 62 10.34 -1.78 9.90
C ASP A 62 11.61 -1.36 9.11
N LEU A 63 11.92 -2.01 7.99
CA LEU A 63 12.95 -1.58 7.04
C LEU A 63 12.36 -0.72 5.91
N PHE A 64 13.24 0.01 5.22
CA PHE A 64 12.91 0.78 4.03
C PHE A 64 13.38 0.03 2.78
N VAL A 65 12.56 0.03 1.73
CA VAL A 65 12.98 -0.48 0.42
C VAL A 65 14.09 0.39 -0.15
N ALA A 66 15.19 -0.25 -0.56
CA ALA A 66 16.32 0.44 -1.14
C ALA A 66 16.10 0.87 -2.60
N GLN A 67 15.18 0.21 -3.29
CA GLN A 67 14.86 0.40 -4.71
C GLN A 67 13.39 0.06 -4.98
N ASP A 68 12.89 0.47 -6.14
CA ASP A 68 11.53 0.13 -6.58
C ASP A 68 11.31 -1.39 -6.63
N VAL A 69 10.13 -1.83 -6.16
CA VAL A 69 9.72 -3.23 -6.20
C VAL A 69 8.79 -3.42 -7.40
N ILE A 70 9.31 -4.07 -8.44
CA ILE A 70 8.57 -4.31 -9.69
C ILE A 70 7.94 -5.70 -9.68
N ALA A 71 6.66 -5.79 -10.04
CA ALA A 71 5.97 -7.07 -10.16
C ALA A 71 6.52 -7.85 -11.37
N PRO A 72 7.00 -9.10 -11.19
CA PRO A 72 7.58 -9.87 -12.28
C PRO A 72 6.52 -10.49 -13.20
N ARG A 73 5.25 -10.45 -12.81
CA ARG A 73 4.11 -11.03 -13.54
C ARG A 73 2.80 -10.37 -13.15
N ALA A 74 1.79 -10.51 -14.01
CA ALA A 74 0.43 -10.13 -13.69
C ALA A 74 -0.13 -10.94 -12.51
N SER A 75 -1.04 -10.30 -11.76
CA SER A 75 -1.82 -10.91 -10.70
C SER A 75 -3.29 -10.46 -10.86
N PRO A 76 -4.20 -11.35 -11.30
CA PRO A 76 -3.98 -12.75 -11.64
C PRO A 76 -3.17 -12.96 -12.95
N PRO A 77 -2.47 -14.09 -13.13
CA PRO A 77 -1.71 -14.36 -14.36
C PRO A 77 -2.56 -14.61 -15.61
N LYS A 78 -3.82 -15.02 -15.41
CA LYS A 78 -4.80 -15.34 -16.47
C LYS A 78 -6.18 -14.88 -16.02
N ALA A 79 -7.09 -14.69 -16.97
CA ALA A 79 -8.48 -14.38 -16.68
C ALA A 79 -9.11 -15.49 -15.83
N ASN A 80 -9.80 -15.11 -14.78
CA ASN A 80 -10.46 -16.00 -13.83
C ASN A 80 -11.83 -15.46 -13.44
N SER A 81 -12.71 -16.35 -12.97
CA SER A 81 -14.02 -15.94 -12.50
C SER A 81 -13.91 -15.15 -11.20
N ALA A 82 -14.62 -14.02 -11.14
CA ALA A 82 -14.76 -13.22 -9.92
C ALA A 82 -15.85 -13.75 -8.98
N VAL A 83 -16.72 -14.63 -9.49
CA VAL A 83 -17.94 -15.08 -8.81
C VAL A 83 -18.18 -16.58 -9.05
N ASP A 84 -19.13 -17.14 -8.30
CA ASP A 84 -19.70 -18.45 -8.62
C ASP A 84 -20.85 -18.27 -9.61
N GLY A 85 -20.85 -19.05 -10.69
CA GLY A 85 -21.78 -18.80 -11.78
C GLY A 85 -21.62 -19.73 -12.97
N TYR A 86 -21.98 -19.21 -14.14
CA TYR A 86 -21.91 -19.92 -15.40
C TYR A 86 -21.13 -19.11 -16.44
N GLY A 87 -20.09 -19.74 -16.99
CA GLY A 87 -19.24 -19.17 -18.03
C GLY A 87 -19.71 -19.58 -19.42
N PHE A 88 -19.78 -18.65 -20.36
CA PHE A 88 -20.22 -18.88 -21.74
C PHE A 88 -19.58 -17.85 -22.70
N ALA A 89 -19.86 -17.99 -24.00
CA ALA A 89 -19.49 -17.02 -25.02
C ALA A 89 -20.50 -15.85 -25.06
N GLY A 90 -20.05 -14.63 -24.73
CA GLY A 90 -20.89 -13.45 -24.53
C GLY A 90 -21.55 -12.89 -25.78
N SER A 91 -21.09 -13.26 -26.97
CA SER A 91 -21.69 -12.86 -28.26
C SER A 91 -23.13 -13.32 -28.46
N LEU A 92 -23.66 -14.14 -27.55
CA LEU A 92 -25.02 -14.69 -27.59
C LEU A 92 -26.09 -13.70 -27.08
N ALA A 93 -25.70 -12.56 -26.48
CA ALA A 93 -26.62 -11.57 -25.93
C ALA A 93 -27.38 -10.78 -27.00
N ASN A 94 -28.56 -11.27 -27.41
CA ASN A 94 -29.60 -10.42 -28.01
C ASN A 94 -30.46 -9.84 -26.87
N GLU A 95 -30.64 -8.53 -26.85
CA GLU A 95 -31.20 -7.77 -25.70
C GLU A 95 -32.66 -8.11 -25.31
N GLU A 96 -33.38 -8.92 -26.09
CA GLU A 96 -34.83 -9.09 -25.93
C GLU A 96 -35.31 -10.54 -25.66
N GLU A 97 -34.44 -11.55 -25.62
CA GLU A 97 -34.87 -12.95 -25.49
C GLU A 97 -34.08 -13.77 -24.45
N VAL A 98 -34.78 -14.70 -23.78
CA VAL A 98 -34.16 -15.67 -22.87
C VAL A 98 -33.25 -16.61 -23.66
N ILE A 99 -31.96 -16.57 -23.39
CA ILE A 99 -30.98 -17.43 -24.02
C ILE A 99 -30.92 -18.77 -23.27
N ARG A 100 -31.11 -19.87 -24.00
CA ARG A 100 -30.92 -21.23 -23.47
C ARG A 100 -29.58 -21.77 -23.93
N LEU A 101 -28.76 -22.21 -22.98
CA LEU A 101 -27.45 -22.78 -23.21
C LEU A 101 -27.42 -24.20 -22.65
N ALA A 102 -26.81 -25.13 -23.38
CA ALA A 102 -26.60 -26.48 -22.87
C ALA A 102 -25.49 -26.50 -21.81
N LEU A 103 -25.72 -27.16 -20.69
CA LEU A 103 -24.72 -27.25 -19.62
C LEU A 103 -23.60 -28.21 -20.03
N HIS A 104 -22.39 -27.69 -20.02
CA HIS A 104 -21.18 -28.48 -20.19
C HIS A 104 -21.06 -29.48 -19.03
N PRO A 105 -20.70 -30.76 -19.27
CA PRO A 105 -20.70 -31.80 -18.24
C PRO A 105 -19.62 -31.59 -17.16
N GLU A 106 -18.56 -30.88 -17.49
CA GLU A 106 -17.50 -30.51 -16.55
C GLU A 106 -17.79 -29.19 -15.84
N ARG A 107 -17.03 -28.92 -14.77
CA ARG A 107 -17.03 -27.63 -14.07
C ARG A 107 -15.63 -27.07 -13.97
N ALA A 108 -15.50 -25.75 -14.05
CA ALA A 108 -14.25 -25.05 -13.84
C ALA A 108 -14.13 -24.62 -12.37
N ALA A 109 -13.04 -25.03 -11.71
CA ALA A 109 -12.76 -24.71 -10.30
C ALA A 109 -11.32 -24.19 -10.13
N ALA A 110 -11.07 -23.46 -9.06
CA ALA A 110 -9.73 -22.98 -8.73
C ALA A 110 -8.74 -24.14 -8.54
N GLY A 111 -7.49 -23.91 -8.93
CA GLY A 111 -6.37 -24.87 -8.75
C GLY A 111 -6.14 -25.82 -9.92
N VAL A 112 -7.18 -26.29 -10.61
CA VAL A 112 -7.04 -27.21 -11.76
C VAL A 112 -7.75 -26.62 -12.99
N PRO A 113 -7.01 -26.17 -14.02
CA PRO A 113 -7.61 -25.67 -15.25
C PRO A 113 -8.37 -26.76 -16.00
N MET A 114 -9.61 -26.46 -16.40
CA MET A 114 -10.39 -27.28 -17.32
C MET A 114 -9.70 -27.30 -18.69
N GLN A 115 -9.53 -28.49 -19.27
CA GLN A 115 -8.86 -28.66 -20.57
C GLN A 115 -9.83 -28.63 -21.75
N SER A 116 -11.09 -29.00 -21.52
CA SER A 116 -12.14 -28.98 -22.51
C SER A 116 -12.56 -27.54 -22.82
N ALA A 117 -12.77 -27.23 -24.10
CA ALA A 117 -13.34 -25.96 -24.52
C ALA A 117 -14.86 -25.96 -24.34
N VAL A 118 -15.43 -24.79 -24.06
CA VAL A 118 -16.88 -24.57 -24.02
C VAL A 118 -17.31 -24.12 -25.42
N ALA A 119 -18.16 -24.90 -26.08
CA ALA A 119 -18.63 -24.55 -27.41
C ALA A 119 -19.68 -23.42 -27.35
N GLU A 120 -19.87 -22.72 -28.48
CA GLU A 120 -20.95 -21.75 -28.62
C GLU A 120 -22.31 -22.43 -28.38
N GLY A 121 -23.21 -21.74 -27.67
CA GLY A 121 -24.48 -22.33 -27.21
C GLY A 121 -24.36 -23.25 -25.99
N GLN A 122 -23.17 -23.39 -25.40
CA GLN A 122 -22.97 -24.07 -24.11
C GLN A 122 -22.61 -23.08 -23.00
N ALA A 123 -22.90 -23.49 -21.76
CA ALA A 123 -22.42 -22.84 -20.55
C ALA A 123 -21.70 -23.84 -19.66
N VAL A 124 -20.66 -23.42 -18.97
CA VAL A 124 -19.95 -24.25 -17.97
C VAL A 124 -20.19 -23.69 -16.59
N ARG A 125 -20.45 -24.56 -15.61
CA ARG A 125 -20.46 -24.13 -14.21
C ARG A 125 -19.03 -23.74 -13.80
N ILE A 126 -18.86 -22.52 -13.34
CA ILE A 126 -17.55 -21.96 -12.98
C ILE A 126 -17.58 -21.37 -11.57
N LEU A 127 -16.55 -21.67 -10.79
CA LEU A 127 -16.41 -21.19 -9.41
C LEU A 127 -15.42 -20.03 -9.33
N THR A 128 -15.55 -19.26 -8.26
CA THR A 128 -14.69 -18.13 -7.93
C THR A 128 -13.21 -18.53 -7.97
N GLY A 129 -12.40 -17.75 -8.68
CA GLY A 129 -10.98 -17.98 -8.85
C GLY A 129 -10.61 -19.05 -9.89
N ALA A 130 -11.58 -19.76 -10.49
CA ALA A 130 -11.30 -20.68 -11.59
C ALA A 130 -10.82 -19.91 -12.84
N GLN A 131 -9.80 -20.43 -13.52
CA GLN A 131 -9.37 -19.89 -14.80
C GLN A 131 -10.49 -20.05 -15.83
N LEU A 132 -10.75 -19.02 -16.64
CA LEU A 132 -11.71 -19.13 -17.74
C LEU A 132 -11.25 -20.21 -18.73
N PRO A 133 -12.10 -21.20 -19.06
CA PRO A 133 -11.82 -22.16 -20.12
C PRO A 133 -11.80 -21.52 -21.50
N GLU A 134 -11.25 -22.23 -22.48
CA GLU A 134 -11.35 -21.81 -23.88
C GLU A 134 -12.82 -21.73 -24.32
N GLY A 135 -13.17 -20.66 -25.05
CA GLY A 135 -14.55 -20.38 -25.48
C GLY A 135 -15.40 -19.62 -24.45
N VAL A 136 -14.88 -19.35 -23.25
CA VAL A 136 -15.56 -18.53 -22.24
C VAL A 136 -14.92 -17.15 -22.15
N ASP A 137 -15.72 -16.10 -22.37
CA ASP A 137 -15.32 -14.71 -22.16
C ASP A 137 -16.22 -13.97 -21.16
N THR A 138 -17.35 -14.57 -20.79
CA THR A 138 -18.39 -13.96 -19.96
C THR A 138 -18.80 -14.92 -18.85
N VAL A 139 -19.01 -14.40 -17.64
CA VAL A 139 -19.55 -15.15 -16.50
C VAL A 139 -20.75 -14.42 -15.94
N VAL A 140 -21.87 -15.13 -15.80
CA VAL A 140 -23.06 -14.64 -15.10
C VAL A 140 -23.15 -15.28 -13.71
N LEU A 141 -23.63 -14.51 -12.75
CA LEU A 141 -23.88 -14.95 -11.37
C LEU A 141 -24.86 -16.12 -11.34
N GLN A 142 -24.66 -17.06 -10.41
CA GLN A 142 -25.56 -18.20 -10.24
C GLN A 142 -26.98 -17.76 -9.87
N GLU A 143 -27.12 -16.66 -9.11
CA GLU A 143 -28.41 -16.09 -8.72
C GLU A 143 -29.22 -15.49 -9.89
N ASP A 144 -28.57 -15.13 -10.98
CA ASP A 144 -29.19 -14.45 -12.12
C ASP A 144 -29.62 -15.42 -13.23
N VAL A 145 -29.52 -16.73 -12.99
CA VAL A 145 -29.90 -17.77 -13.96
C VAL A 145 -30.80 -18.84 -13.36
N ALA A 146 -31.59 -19.47 -14.23
CA ALA A 146 -32.31 -20.70 -13.93
C ALA A 146 -31.63 -21.89 -14.62
N THR A 147 -31.59 -23.03 -13.96
CA THR A 147 -31.05 -24.28 -14.53
C THR A 147 -31.97 -25.45 -14.20
N ASP A 148 -32.18 -26.32 -15.18
CA ASP A 148 -32.78 -27.66 -15.00
C ASP A 148 -31.72 -28.76 -14.90
N GLY A 149 -30.43 -28.38 -14.90
CA GLY A 149 -29.27 -29.26 -14.83
C GLY A 149 -28.83 -29.85 -16.17
N GLN A 150 -29.33 -29.35 -17.31
CA GLN A 150 -28.98 -29.81 -18.66
C GLN A 150 -28.29 -28.77 -19.53
#